data_AF-A0A831X268-F1
#
_entry.id   AF-A0A831X268-F1
#
_cell.length_a   1.000
_cell.length_b   1.000
_cell.length_c   1.000
_cell.angle_alpha   90.00
_cell.angle_beta   90.00
_cell.angle_gamma   90.00
#
_symmetry.space_group_name_H-M   'P 1'
#
loop_
_entity.id
_entity.type
_entity.pdbx_description
1 polymer ?
#
loop_
_entity_poly.entity_id
_entity_poly.type
_entity_poly.pdbx_seq_one_letter_code
_entity_poly.pdbx_strand_id
1 'polypeptide(L)'
;VVVDVSIDQGGCIETARPTTHSDPVYAEHGVIHYCVTNMPGAVPRTSTFALSNATLPYGLKLADLGFVEAVRRDPALAKGVNVFRGQITHPSVAEAFGISYAPLDEML
;
A
#
# COMPACT_ATOMS: atom_id res chain seq x y z
N VAL A 1 -20.44 17.57 -5.24
CA VAL A 1 -19.06 17.08 -5.45
C VAL A 1 -18.85 15.93 -4.50
N VAL A 2 -18.31 14.81 -4.97
CA VAL A 2 -17.87 13.68 -4.15
C VAL A 2 -16.37 13.48 -4.31
N VAL A 3 -15.70 13.06 -3.24
CA VAL A 3 -14.25 12.79 -3.21
C VAL A 3 -14.06 11.38 -2.70
N ASP A 4 -13.63 10.46 -3.57
CA ASP A 4 -13.39 9.06 -3.18
C ASP A 4 -11.91 8.85 -2.85
N VAL A 5 -11.58 8.91 -1.56
CA VAL A 5 -10.22 8.70 -1.05
C VAL A 5 -9.80 7.22 -1.09
N SER A 6 -10.77 6.30 -1.21
CA SER A 6 -10.50 4.87 -1.29
C SER A 6 -10.20 4.37 -2.71
N ILE A 7 -10.12 5.29 -3.67
CA ILE A 7 -9.96 4.97 -5.10
C ILE A 7 -8.71 4.14 -5.41
N ASP A 8 -7.65 4.27 -4.61
CA ASP A 8 -6.42 3.46 -4.75
C ASP A 8 -6.66 1.95 -4.57
N GLN A 9 -7.81 1.55 -4.02
CA GLN A 9 -8.25 0.16 -3.83
C GLN A 9 -9.56 -0.15 -4.60
N GLY A 10 -9.89 0.65 -5.62
CA GLY A 10 -11.07 0.47 -6.46
C GLY A 10 -12.23 1.43 -6.17
N GLY A 11 -12.19 2.14 -5.03
CA GLY A 11 -13.24 3.10 -4.63
C GLY A 11 -14.41 2.47 -3.88
N CYS A 12 -15.20 3.30 -3.21
CA CYS A 12 -16.38 2.91 -2.42
C CYS A 12 -17.69 3.43 -3.00
N ILE A 13 -17.63 4.19 -4.09
CA ILE A 13 -18.78 4.71 -4.84
C ILE A 13 -18.85 3.97 -6.17
N GLU A 14 -20.01 3.39 -6.50
CA GLU A 14 -20.19 2.59 -7.73
C GLU A 14 -19.85 3.35 -9.03
N THR A 15 -20.14 4.65 -9.07
CA THR A 15 -19.83 5.52 -10.20
C THR A 15 -18.41 6.08 -10.19
N ALA A 16 -17.60 5.76 -9.18
CA ALA A 16 -16.21 6.22 -9.08
C ALA A 16 -15.32 5.46 -10.07
N ARG A 17 -14.45 6.22 -10.75
CA ARG A 17 -13.41 5.68 -11.63
C ARG A 17 -12.11 6.46 -11.40
N PRO A 18 -10.94 5.80 -11.38
CA PRO A 18 -9.67 6.46 -11.14
C PRO A 18 -9.42 7.62 -12.09
N THR A 19 -8.97 8.74 -11.54
CA THR A 19 -8.59 9.96 -12.27
C THR A 19 -7.13 10.32 -11.97
N THR A 20 -6.59 11.31 -12.67
CA THR A 20 -5.18 11.71 -12.55
C THR A 20 -5.07 13.14 -12.03
N HIS A 21 -3.90 13.54 -11.55
CA HIS A 21 -3.68 14.94 -11.16
C HIS A 21 -3.88 15.93 -12.32
N SER A 22 -3.61 15.51 -13.56
CA SER A 22 -3.80 16.34 -14.77
C SER A 22 -5.24 16.43 -15.25
N ASP A 23 -6.05 15.43 -14.94
CA ASP A 23 -7.48 15.38 -15.28
C ASP A 23 -8.25 14.82 -14.06
N PRO A 24 -8.51 15.66 -13.04
CA PRO A 24 -8.84 15.19 -11.68
C PRO A 24 -10.34 15.00 -11.42
N VAL A 25 -11.20 15.46 -12.34
CA VAL A 25 -12.64 15.47 -12.12
C VAL A 25 -13.42 15.10 -13.36
N TYR A 26 -14.56 14.45 -13.17
CA TYR A 26 -15.58 14.24 -14.19
C TYR A 26 -16.97 14.40 -13.58
N ALA A 27 -18.00 14.57 -14.41
CA ALA A 27 -19.39 14.61 -13.97
C ALA A 27 -20.10 13.30 -14.34
N GLU A 28 -20.77 12.69 -13.38
CA GLU A 28 -21.64 11.53 -13.56
C GLU A 28 -22.98 11.83 -12.90
N HIS A 29 -24.09 11.68 -13.65
CA HIS A 29 -25.44 12.07 -13.19
C HIS A 29 -25.53 13.49 -12.60
N GLY A 30 -24.75 14.43 -13.14
CA GLY A 30 -24.69 15.81 -12.65
C GLY A 30 -23.88 16.01 -11.36
N VAL A 31 -23.25 14.96 -10.83
CA VAL A 31 -22.37 15.01 -9.66
C VAL A 31 -20.91 14.98 -10.10
N ILE A 32 -20.15 16.00 -9.71
CA ILE A 32 -18.70 16.04 -9.91
C ILE A 32 -18.03 15.01 -8.99
N HIS A 33 -17.26 14.10 -9.57
CA HIS A 33 -16.43 13.12 -8.90
C HIS A 33 -14.97 13.57 -8.92
N TYR A 34 -14.29 13.50 -7.78
CA TYR A 34 -12.85 13.62 -7.64
C TYR A 34 -12.32 12.29 -7.11
N CYS A 35 -11.54 11.59 -7.93
CA CYS A 35 -11.13 10.21 -7.67
C CYS A 35 -9.64 10.03 -8.01
N VAL A 36 -8.81 11.00 -7.63
CA VAL A 36 -7.39 11.01 -8.00
C VAL A 36 -6.64 9.98 -7.17
N THR A 37 -5.96 9.04 -7.83
CA THR A 37 -5.08 8.08 -7.17
C THR A 37 -3.84 8.76 -6.61
N ASN A 38 -3.26 8.23 -5.54
CA ASN A 38 -2.02 8.76 -4.95
C ASN A 38 -2.12 10.29 -4.66
N MET A 39 -3.21 10.69 -3.97
CA MET A 39 -3.42 12.08 -3.54
C MET A 39 -2.24 12.68 -2.76
N PRO A 40 -1.55 11.95 -1.85
CA PRO A 40 -0.40 12.48 -1.12
C PRO A 40 0.75 12.95 -2.03
N GLY A 41 0.83 12.44 -3.28
CA GLY A 41 1.79 12.88 -4.28
C GLY A 41 1.68 14.35 -4.67
N ALA A 42 0.51 15.00 -4.51
CA ALA A 42 0.34 16.43 -4.77
C ALA A 42 1.00 17.33 -3.71
N VAL A 43 1.31 16.80 -2.53
CA VAL A 43 1.89 17.56 -1.40
C VAL A 43 3.21 16.94 -0.94
N PRO A 44 4.20 16.80 -1.85
CA PRO A 44 5.37 15.94 -1.64
C PRO A 44 6.21 16.34 -0.43
N ARG A 45 6.30 17.64 -0.11
CA ARG A 45 7.03 18.10 1.07
C ARG A 45 6.44 17.50 2.35
N THR A 46 5.12 17.58 2.52
CA THR A 46 4.44 17.08 3.72
C THR A 46 4.39 15.56 3.74
N SER A 47 4.00 14.94 2.63
CA SER A 47 3.85 13.47 2.56
C SER A 47 5.17 12.74 2.66
N THR A 48 6.27 13.28 2.11
CA THR A 48 7.61 12.70 2.26
C THR A 48 8.01 12.68 3.73
N PHE A 49 7.93 13.80 4.44
CA PHE A 49 8.27 13.83 5.87
C PHE A 49 7.40 12.89 6.69
N ALA A 50 6.08 12.83 6.41
CA ALA A 50 5.17 11.93 7.11
C ALA A 50 5.54 10.46 6.89
N LEU A 51 5.75 10.03 5.64
CA LEU A 51 6.08 8.65 5.30
C LEU A 51 7.48 8.27 5.82
N SER A 52 8.48 9.13 5.62
CA SER A 52 9.86 8.85 6.05
C SER A 52 9.94 8.71 7.57
N ASN A 53 9.27 9.58 8.32
CA ASN A 53 9.29 9.50 9.79
C ASN A 53 8.65 8.22 10.31
N ALA A 54 7.59 7.72 9.65
CA ALA A 54 6.95 6.46 10.01
C ALA A 54 7.77 5.23 9.61
N THR A 55 8.50 5.28 8.49
CA THR A 55 9.21 4.13 7.91
C THR A 55 10.68 4.02 8.34
N LEU A 56 11.31 5.14 8.71
CA LEU A 56 12.73 5.20 9.07
C LEU A 56 13.14 4.19 10.16
N PRO A 57 12.38 3.98 11.25
CA PRO A 57 12.75 2.98 12.27
C PRO A 57 12.85 1.55 11.71
N TYR A 58 11.97 1.18 10.77
CA TYR A 58 12.01 -0.13 10.11
C TYR A 58 13.17 -0.23 9.12
N GLY A 59 13.43 0.84 8.36
CA GLY A 59 14.56 0.92 7.43
C GLY A 59 15.91 0.76 8.12
N LEU A 60 16.10 1.44 9.26
CA LEU A 60 17.32 1.32 10.07
C LEU A 60 17.46 -0.10 10.65
N LYS A 61 16.37 -0.68 11.17
CA LYS A 61 16.39 -2.06 11.70
C LYS A 61 16.79 -3.09 10.63
N LEU A 62 16.26 -2.94 9.42
CA LEU A 62 16.63 -3.78 8.27
C LEU A 62 18.10 -3.60 7.88
N ALA A 63 18.61 -2.36 7.90
CA ALA A 63 20.01 -2.07 7.59
C ALA A 63 20.98 -2.64 8.63
N ASP A 64 20.66 -2.51 9.92
CA ASP A 64 21.55 -2.93 11.02
C ASP A 64 21.58 -4.45 11.24
N LEU A 65 20.42 -5.11 11.10
CA LEU A 65 20.27 -6.54 11.44
C LEU A 65 20.21 -7.44 10.21
N GLY A 66 20.00 -6.89 9.02
CA GLY A 66 19.60 -7.64 7.84
C GLY A 66 18.14 -8.13 7.92
N PHE A 67 17.63 -8.62 6.79
CA PHE A 67 16.20 -8.94 6.64
C PHE A 67 15.69 -9.99 7.64
N VAL A 68 16.33 -11.17 7.69
CA VAL A 68 15.83 -12.32 8.47
C VAL A 68 15.76 -11.98 9.96
N GLU A 69 16.82 -11.40 10.51
CA GLU A 69 16.88 -11.07 11.93
C GLU A 69 15.97 -9.90 12.28
N ALA A 70 15.88 -8.87 11.42
CA ALA A 70 14.94 -7.76 11.63
C ALA A 70 13.48 -8.24 11.68
N VAL A 71 13.10 -9.12 10.76
CA VAL A 71 11.75 -9.68 10.67
C VAL A 71 11.44 -10.59 11.85
N ARG A 72 12.37 -11.47 12.26
CA ARG A 72 12.20 -12.32 13.46
C ARG A 72 12.01 -11.51 14.74
N ARG A 73 12.68 -10.35 14.86
CA ARG A 73 12.62 -9.48 16.04
C ARG A 73 11.45 -8.50 16.04
N ASP A 74 10.79 -8.29 14.91
CA ASP A 74 9.71 -7.30 14.76
C ASP A 74 8.46 -7.92 14.12
N PRO A 75 7.47 -8.32 14.95
CA PRO A 75 6.21 -8.88 14.46
C PRO A 75 5.42 -7.93 13.54
N ALA A 76 5.58 -6.61 13.67
CA ALA A 76 4.93 -5.67 12.77
C ALA A 76 5.58 -5.69 11.39
N LEU A 77 6.92 -5.76 11.35
CA LEU A 77 7.66 -5.90 10.10
C LEU A 77 7.37 -7.25 9.41
N ALA A 78 7.25 -8.33 10.18
CA ALA A 78 6.91 -9.66 9.66
C ALA A 78 5.56 -9.68 8.92
N LYS A 79 4.55 -8.97 9.43
CA LYS A 79 3.24 -8.82 8.76
C LYS A 79 3.34 -8.09 7.40
N GLY A 80 4.39 -7.30 7.18
CA GLY A 80 4.63 -6.60 5.92
C GLY A 80 5.29 -7.44 4.82
N VAL A 81 5.76 -8.65 5.12
CA VAL A 81 6.47 -9.49 4.14
C VAL A 81 5.47 -10.16 3.19
N ASN A 82 5.53 -9.76 1.92
CA ASN A 82 4.65 -10.29 0.89
C ASN A 82 5.25 -11.47 0.11
N VAL A 83 6.56 -11.43 -0.13
CA VAL A 83 7.30 -12.44 -0.89
C VAL A 83 8.63 -12.71 -0.22
N PHE A 84 8.99 -13.99 -0.07
CA PHE A 84 10.30 -14.40 0.40
C PHE A 84 10.76 -15.67 -0.29
N ARG A 85 12.02 -15.71 -0.75
CA ARG A 85 12.62 -16.85 -1.47
C ARG A 85 11.76 -17.40 -2.62
N GLY A 86 11.09 -16.50 -3.35
CA GLY A 86 10.24 -16.87 -4.48
C GLY A 86 8.84 -17.40 -4.10
N GLN A 87 8.49 -17.43 -2.82
CA GLN A 87 7.18 -17.85 -2.33
C GLN A 87 6.36 -16.64 -1.87
N ILE A 88 5.04 -16.69 -2.06
CA ILE A 88 4.10 -15.69 -1.52
C ILE A 88 3.86 -16.01 -0.05
N THR A 89 4.16 -15.04 0.82
CA THR A 89 4.06 -15.18 2.28
C THR A 89 2.95 -14.35 2.91
N HIS A 90 2.19 -13.61 2.10
CA HIS A 90 1.04 -12.86 2.57
C HIS A 90 -0.26 -13.48 2.05
N PRO A 91 -1.18 -13.91 2.92
CA PRO A 91 -2.36 -14.70 2.54
C PRO A 91 -3.28 -13.95 1.57
N SER A 92 -3.51 -12.65 1.80
CA SER A 92 -4.37 -11.84 0.91
C SER A 92 -3.81 -11.68 -0.50
N VAL A 93 -2.47 -11.72 -0.67
CA VAL A 93 -1.86 -11.66 -2.00
C VAL A 93 -2.02 -13.01 -2.70
N ALA A 94 -1.79 -14.11 -1.99
CA ALA A 94 -2.01 -15.46 -2.50
C ALA A 94 -3.46 -15.66 -2.97
N GLU A 95 -4.42 -15.22 -2.16
CA GLU A 95 -5.85 -15.25 -2.49
C GLU A 95 -6.19 -14.38 -3.71
N ALA A 96 -5.73 -13.13 -3.74
CA ALA A 96 -6.03 -12.19 -4.83
C ALA A 96 -5.55 -12.68 -6.21
N PHE A 97 -4.45 -13.44 -6.25
CA PHE A 97 -3.87 -13.95 -7.49
C PHE A 97 -4.08 -15.45 -7.72
N GLY A 98 -4.72 -16.18 -6.79
CA GLY A 98 -4.92 -17.63 -6.88
C GLY A 98 -3.61 -18.43 -6.86
N ILE A 99 -2.59 -17.96 -6.14
CA ILE A 99 -1.25 -18.55 -6.06
C ILE A 99 -1.10 -19.27 -4.70
N SER A 100 -0.22 -20.27 -4.62
CA SER A 100 0.10 -20.95 -3.37
C SER A 100 0.68 -20.00 -2.31
N TYR A 101 0.13 -20.09 -1.09
CA TYR A 101 0.62 -19.42 0.10
C TYR A 101 1.62 -20.31 0.85
N ALA A 102 2.74 -19.75 1.27
CA ALA A 102 3.72 -20.40 2.14
C ALA A 102 3.91 -19.55 3.42
N PRO A 103 3.70 -20.13 4.62
CA PRO A 103 3.90 -19.40 5.87
C PRO A 103 5.34 -18.87 6.00
N LEU A 104 5.47 -17.59 6.37
CA LEU A 104 6.78 -16.94 6.48
C LEU A 104 7.68 -17.59 7.54
N ASP A 105 7.09 -17.99 8.67
CA ASP A 105 7.74 -18.60 9.82
C ASP A 105 8.43 -19.94 9.51
N GLU A 106 7.90 -20.71 8.56
CA GLU A 106 8.53 -21.95 8.09
C GLU A 106 9.84 -21.70 7.30
N MET A 107 10.09 -20.45 6.88
CA MET A 107 11.21 -20.08 6.02
C MET A 107 12.22 -19.12 6.67
N LEU A 108 11.86 -18.51 7.81
CA LEU A 108 12.70 -17.57 8.54
C LEU A 108 13.86 -18.25 9.24
#